data_AF-A0A3D5NDG0-F1
#
_entry.id   AF-A0A3D5NDG0-F1
#
_cell.length_a   1.000
_cell.length_b   1.000
_cell.length_c   1.000
_cell.angle_alpha   90.00
_cell.angle_beta   90.00
_cell.angle_gamma   90.00
#
_symmetry.space_group_name_H-M   'P 1'
#
loop_
_entity.id
_entity.type
_entity.pdbx_description
1 polymer ?
#
loop_
_entity_poly.entity_id
_entity_poly.type
_entity_poly.pdbx_seq_one_letter_code
_entity_poly.pdbx_strand_id
1 'polypeptide(L)'
;MINTVAARLAGLSGWRRRFVWLISGAVAVLALPPFFVIPVLPVCFAVLLWSLEGVRCNKGALSAGWWFGTGHFAAGFYWVSHAFLVQPEIYGWMIPFALLGLGGGLAVFPMLAVWASWRLTDGLVRRAVLLAVFWAVAEYLRGHILTG
;
A
#
# COMPACT_ATOMS: atom_id res chain seq x y z
N MET A 1 -14.75 -10.85 18.49
CA MET A 1 -14.93 -10.56 17.04
C MET A 1 -13.63 -10.08 16.38
N ILE A 2 -12.97 -9.03 16.89
CA ILE A 2 -11.72 -8.48 16.29
C ILE A 2 -10.60 -9.54 16.18
N ASN A 3 -10.35 -10.31 17.24
CA ASN A 3 -9.33 -11.37 17.22
C ASN A 3 -9.58 -12.45 16.15
N THR A 4 -10.85 -12.74 15.85
CA THR A 4 -11.23 -13.70 14.81
C THR A 4 -10.90 -13.17 13.42
N VAL A 5 -11.12 -11.86 13.18
CA VAL A 5 -10.80 -11.21 11.91
C VAL A 5 -9.28 -11.14 11.72
N ALA A 6 -8.54 -10.73 12.76
CA ALA A 6 -7.08 -10.70 12.73
C ALA A 6 -6.48 -12.08 12.41
N ALA A 7 -6.95 -13.13 13.09
CA ALA A 7 -6.51 -14.51 12.84
C ALA A 7 -6.83 -14.98 11.41
N ARG A 8 -8.01 -14.63 10.87
CA ARG A 8 -8.37 -14.95 9.47
C ARG A 8 -7.44 -14.25 8.48
N LEU A 9 -7.13 -12.97 8.70
CA LEU A 9 -6.22 -12.21 7.84
C LEU A 9 -4.80 -12.75 7.89
N ALA A 10 -4.31 -13.13 9.08
CA ALA A 10 -3.02 -13.79 9.24
C ALA A 10 -2.97 -15.17 8.54
N GLY A 11 -4.09 -15.89 8.52
CA GLY A 11 -4.22 -17.18 7.84
C GLY A 11 -4.30 -17.11 6.31
N LEU A 12 -4.46 -15.92 5.71
CA LEU A 12 -4.53 -15.79 4.26
C LEU A 12 -3.19 -16.15 3.61
N SER A 13 -3.26 -16.80 2.45
CA SER A 13 -2.08 -17.21 1.68
C SER A 13 -2.26 -16.95 0.18
N GLY A 14 -1.14 -17.05 -0.56
CA GLY A 14 -1.14 -16.94 -2.02
C GLY A 14 -1.72 -15.63 -2.55
N TRP A 15 -2.57 -15.75 -3.57
CA TRP A 15 -3.17 -14.61 -4.28
C TRP A 15 -4.21 -13.86 -3.43
N ARG A 16 -4.96 -14.56 -2.55
CA ARG A 16 -5.98 -13.94 -1.69
C ARG A 16 -5.37 -12.89 -0.77
N ARG A 17 -4.23 -13.21 -0.17
CA ARG A 17 -3.49 -12.28 0.68
C ARG A 17 -3.01 -11.06 -0.09
N ARG A 18 -2.45 -11.26 -1.29
CA ARG A 18 -2.00 -10.17 -2.17
C ARG A 18 -3.14 -9.25 -2.58
N PHE A 19 -4.28 -9.83 -2.91
CA PHE A 19 -5.49 -9.08 -3.26
C PHE A 19 -5.99 -8.23 -2.10
N VAL A 20 -6.00 -8.78 -0.87
CA VAL A 20 -6.35 -8.00 0.34
C VAL A 20 -5.42 -6.81 0.54
N TRP A 21 -4.10 -6.99 0.35
CA TRP A 21 -3.15 -5.87 0.44
C TRP A 21 -3.42 -4.79 -0.61
N LEU A 22 -3.60 -5.20 -1.88
CA LEU A 22 -3.90 -4.29 -2.98
C LEU A 22 -5.18 -3.48 -2.72
N ILE A 23 -6.28 -4.16 -2.37
CA ILE A 23 -7.57 -3.52 -2.13
C ILE A 23 -7.51 -2.63 -0.88
N SER A 24 -6.84 -3.05 0.19
CA SER A 24 -6.68 -2.21 1.39
C SER A 24 -5.93 -0.91 1.07
N GLY A 25 -4.88 -1.00 0.24
CA GLY A 25 -4.17 0.18 -0.26
C GLY A 25 -5.07 1.10 -1.08
N ALA A 26 -5.81 0.55 -2.05
CA ALA A 26 -6.72 1.32 -2.90
C ALA A 26 -7.84 2.00 -2.09
N VAL A 27 -8.43 1.27 -1.14
CA VAL A 27 -9.49 1.79 -0.27
C VAL A 27 -8.96 2.87 0.68
N ALA A 28 -7.69 2.81 1.09
CA ALA A 28 -7.08 3.87 1.91
C ALA A 28 -7.10 5.25 1.24
N VAL A 29 -7.18 5.32 -0.10
CA VAL A 29 -7.29 6.58 -0.85
C VAL A 29 -8.60 7.31 -0.59
N LEU A 30 -9.66 6.61 -0.14
CA LEU A 30 -10.93 7.26 0.20
C LEU A 30 -10.82 8.23 1.38
N ALA A 31 -9.74 8.18 2.16
CA ALA A 31 -9.45 9.17 3.19
C ALA A 31 -8.95 10.52 2.62
N LEU A 32 -8.50 10.53 1.36
CA LEU A 32 -7.99 11.71 0.65
C LEU A 32 -9.15 12.41 -0.09
N PRO A 33 -8.93 13.65 -0.58
CA PRO A 33 -9.88 14.32 -1.47
C PRO A 33 -10.22 13.44 -2.69
N PRO A 34 -11.48 13.47 -3.18
CA PRO A 34 -12.59 14.32 -2.74
C PRO A 34 -13.46 13.71 -1.62
N PHE A 35 -13.16 12.49 -1.15
CA PHE A 35 -14.09 11.71 -0.34
C PHE A 35 -13.97 11.93 1.17
N PHE A 36 -12.76 12.16 1.70
CA PHE A 36 -12.50 12.44 3.11
C PHE A 36 -13.09 11.41 4.10
N VAL A 37 -13.17 10.13 3.72
CA VAL A 37 -13.59 9.03 4.59
C VAL A 37 -12.43 8.63 5.50
N ILE A 38 -12.01 9.55 6.38
CA ILE A 38 -10.83 9.43 7.25
C ILE A 38 -10.78 8.10 8.04
N PRO A 39 -11.90 7.57 8.61
CA PRO A 39 -11.86 6.33 9.39
C PRO A 39 -11.40 5.09 8.62
N VAL A 40 -11.44 5.11 7.28
CA VAL A 40 -10.96 4.01 6.45
C VAL A 40 -9.44 3.84 6.54
N LEU A 41 -8.70 4.93 6.72
CA LEU A 41 -7.24 4.88 6.76
C LEU A 41 -6.70 3.96 7.87
N PRO A 42 -7.05 4.15 9.17
CA PRO A 42 -6.58 3.25 10.22
C PRO A 42 -7.07 1.80 10.02
N VAL A 43 -8.26 1.58 9.43
CA VAL A 43 -8.76 0.23 9.12
C VAL A 43 -7.87 -0.47 8.09
N CYS A 44 -7.50 0.20 7.00
CA CYS A 44 -6.62 -0.36 5.97
C CYS A 44 -5.22 -0.68 6.52
N PHE A 45 -4.66 0.18 7.36
CA PHE A 45 -3.38 -0.09 8.02
C PHE A 45 -3.48 -1.22 9.06
N ALA A 46 -4.60 -1.35 9.78
CA ALA A 46 -4.83 -2.48 10.68
C ALA A 46 -4.90 -3.81 9.92
N VAL A 47 -5.59 -3.85 8.77
CA VAL A 47 -5.65 -5.03 7.89
C VAL A 47 -4.25 -5.42 7.42
N LEU A 48 -3.43 -4.45 6.99
CA LEU A 48 -2.04 -4.67 6.64
C LEU A 48 -1.25 -5.26 7.81
N LEU A 49 -1.30 -4.65 9.00
CA LEU A 49 -0.57 -5.09 10.18
C LEU A 49 -0.97 -6.50 10.66
N TRP A 50 -2.27 -6.81 10.70
CA TRP A 50 -2.76 -8.15 11.08
C TRP A 50 -2.33 -9.22 10.08
N SER A 51 -2.42 -8.93 8.78
CA SER A 51 -2.00 -9.89 7.76
C SER A 51 -0.48 -10.18 7.78
N LEU A 52 0.35 -9.24 8.28
CA LEU A 52 1.79 -9.43 8.46
C LEU A 52 2.13 -10.44 9.56
N GLU A 53 1.23 -10.72 10.51
CA GLU A 53 1.42 -11.77 11.52
C GLU A 53 1.50 -13.18 10.92
N GLY A 54 0.93 -13.38 9.72
CA GLY A 54 1.04 -14.62 8.95
C GLY A 54 2.25 -14.70 8.02
N VAL A 55 3.05 -13.64 7.94
CA VAL A 55 4.22 -13.57 7.06
C VAL A 55 5.44 -14.15 7.78
N ARG A 56 6.19 -15.02 7.08
CA ARG A 56 7.33 -15.78 7.63
C ARG A 56 8.64 -15.58 6.87
N CYS A 57 8.64 -14.76 5.82
CA CYS A 57 9.83 -14.56 4.99
C CYS A 57 9.92 -13.13 4.46
N ASN A 58 11.15 -12.68 4.16
CA ASN A 58 11.42 -11.35 3.62
C ASN A 58 10.61 -11.04 2.35
N LYS A 59 10.55 -12.01 1.42
CA LYS A 59 9.77 -11.89 0.19
C LYS A 59 8.29 -11.60 0.46
N GLY A 60 7.73 -12.17 1.53
CA GLY A 60 6.34 -11.94 1.92
C GLY A 60 6.10 -10.53 2.46
N ALA A 61 7.02 -10.00 3.27
CA ALA A 61 6.91 -8.65 3.83
C ALA A 61 7.14 -7.56 2.78
N LEU A 62 8.14 -7.74 1.91
CA LEU A 62 8.34 -6.88 0.75
C LEU A 62 7.10 -6.89 -0.16
N SER A 63 6.57 -8.08 -0.45
CA SER A 63 5.35 -8.20 -1.25
C SER A 63 4.15 -7.50 -0.60
N ALA A 64 4.02 -7.52 0.73
CA ALA A 64 2.94 -6.86 1.44
C ALA A 64 2.96 -5.35 1.26
N GLY A 65 4.10 -4.71 1.52
CA GLY A 65 4.23 -3.27 1.34
C GLY A 65 4.14 -2.85 -0.13
N TRP A 66 4.66 -3.66 -1.05
CA TRP A 66 4.54 -3.37 -2.48
C TRP A 66 3.08 -3.43 -2.96
N TRP A 67 2.34 -4.52 -2.69
CA TRP A 67 0.93 -4.62 -3.11
C TRP A 67 0.05 -3.55 -2.47
N PHE A 68 0.24 -3.28 -1.18
CA PHE A 68 -0.47 -2.20 -0.49
C PHE A 68 -0.15 -0.83 -1.10
N GLY A 69 1.13 -0.53 -1.31
CA GLY A 69 1.59 0.71 -1.94
C GLY A 69 1.06 0.86 -3.36
N THR A 70 1.10 -0.20 -4.17
CA THR A 70 0.61 -0.17 -5.56
C THR A 70 -0.87 0.13 -5.59
N GLY A 71 -1.67 -0.49 -4.72
CA GLY A 71 -3.11 -0.18 -4.62
C GLY A 71 -3.36 1.28 -4.24
N HIS A 72 -2.63 1.77 -3.23
CA HIS A 72 -2.74 3.14 -2.76
C HIS A 72 -2.38 4.16 -3.84
N PHE A 73 -1.21 4.02 -4.46
CA PHE A 73 -0.76 4.96 -5.48
C PHE A 73 -1.55 4.84 -6.78
N ALA A 74 -1.83 3.63 -7.28
CA ALA A 74 -2.58 3.48 -8.54
C ALA A 74 -4.00 4.05 -8.43
N ALA A 75 -4.69 3.84 -7.31
CA ALA A 75 -5.98 4.47 -7.06
C ALA A 75 -5.86 5.98 -6.80
N GLY A 76 -4.82 6.42 -6.09
CA GLY A 76 -4.56 7.84 -5.81
C GLY A 76 -4.20 8.65 -7.06
N PHE A 77 -3.56 8.02 -8.05
CA PHE A 77 -3.20 8.63 -9.33
C PHE A 77 -4.32 8.60 -10.36
N TYR A 78 -5.57 8.31 -9.98
CA TYR A 78 -6.70 8.34 -10.93
C TYR A 78 -6.72 9.64 -11.74
N TRP A 79 -6.37 10.77 -11.13
CA TRP A 79 -6.37 12.07 -11.79
C TRP A 79 -5.30 12.20 -12.88
N VAL A 80 -4.19 11.45 -12.79
CA VAL A 80 -3.14 11.41 -13.82
C VAL A 80 -3.70 10.87 -15.14
N SER A 81 -4.70 9.99 -15.08
CA SER A 81 -5.36 9.47 -16.28
C SER A 81 -6.02 10.57 -17.13
N HIS A 82 -6.47 11.67 -16.51
CA HIS A 82 -7.10 12.77 -17.23
C HIS A 82 -6.14 13.44 -18.23
N ALA A 83 -4.83 13.42 -17.98
CA ALA A 83 -3.85 13.94 -18.93
C ALA A 83 -3.80 13.13 -20.24
N PHE A 84 -4.01 11.81 -20.17
CA PHE A 84 -4.05 10.92 -21.32
C PHE A 84 -5.38 10.99 -22.08
N LEU A 85 -6.45 11.45 -21.40
CA LEU A 85 -7.78 11.61 -21.97
C LEU A 85 -7.94 12.92 -22.77
N VAL A 86 -6.89 13.74 -22.89
CA VAL A 86 -6.88 14.91 -23.79
C VAL A 86 -6.86 14.48 -25.26
N GLN A 87 -6.13 13.40 -25.58
CA GLN A 87 -6.06 12.76 -26.91
C GLN A 87 -6.19 11.23 -26.74
N PRO A 88 -7.37 10.73 -26.35
CA PRO A 88 -7.56 9.35 -25.93
C PRO A 88 -7.36 8.34 -27.07
N GLU A 89 -7.65 8.73 -28.32
CA GLU A 89 -7.41 7.91 -29.51
C GLU A 89 -5.93 7.60 -29.75
N ILE A 90 -5.03 8.46 -29.27
CA ILE A 90 -3.57 8.27 -29.38
C ILE A 90 -3.00 7.66 -28.08
N TYR A 91 -3.39 8.19 -26.92
CA TYR A 91 -2.71 7.90 -25.64
C TYR A 91 -3.55 7.11 -24.63
N GLY A 92 -4.85 6.92 -24.86
CA GLY A 92 -5.77 6.29 -23.89
C GLY A 92 -5.36 4.87 -23.50
N TRP A 93 -4.79 4.11 -24.44
CA TRP A 93 -4.29 2.75 -24.19
C TRP A 93 -3.11 2.71 -23.20
N MET A 94 -2.42 3.83 -22.97
CA MET A 94 -1.28 3.93 -22.06
C MET A 94 -1.70 4.07 -20.59
N ILE A 95 -2.96 4.43 -20.32
CA ILE A 95 -3.46 4.71 -18.96
C ILE A 95 -3.18 3.57 -17.97
N PRO A 96 -3.47 2.28 -18.29
CA PRO A 96 -3.20 1.19 -17.35
C PRO A 96 -1.71 1.08 -16.99
N PHE A 97 -0.81 1.34 -17.96
CA PHE A 97 0.62 1.29 -17.76
C PHE A 97 1.14 2.50 -16.99
N ALA A 98 0.59 3.68 -17.24
CA ALA A 98 0.93 4.89 -16.49
C ALA A 98 0.55 4.73 -15.02
N LEU A 99 -0.70 4.31 -14.72
CA LEU A 99 -1.19 4.18 -13.35
C LEU A 99 -0.52 3.04 -12.58
N LEU A 100 -0.44 1.84 -13.19
CA LEU A 100 0.15 0.68 -12.53
C LEU A 100 1.68 0.74 -12.51
N GLY A 101 2.31 1.28 -13.56
CA GLY A 101 3.75 1.46 -13.64
C GLY A 101 4.25 2.50 -12.66
N LEU A 102 3.64 3.70 -12.64
CA LEU A 102 3.97 4.73 -11.67
C LEU A 102 3.63 4.29 -10.24
N GLY A 103 2.43 3.75 -10.04
CA GLY A 103 2.00 3.26 -8.73
C GLY A 103 2.86 2.10 -8.21
N GLY A 104 3.26 1.18 -9.08
CA GLY A 104 4.16 0.07 -8.75
C GLY A 104 5.60 0.53 -8.51
N GLY A 105 6.08 1.52 -9.24
CA GLY A 105 7.40 2.13 -9.03
C GLY A 105 7.49 2.85 -7.69
N LEU A 106 6.51 3.69 -7.37
CA LEU A 106 6.46 4.40 -6.09
C LEU A 106 6.11 3.48 -4.91
N ALA A 107 5.52 2.31 -5.16
CA ALA A 107 5.29 1.31 -4.12
C ALA A 107 6.59 0.72 -3.53
N VAL A 108 7.76 1.00 -4.11
CA VAL A 108 9.07 0.63 -3.52
C VAL A 108 9.27 1.29 -2.15
N PHE A 109 8.80 2.52 -1.95
CA PHE A 109 8.92 3.23 -0.67
C PHE A 109 8.13 2.55 0.47
N PRO A 110 6.80 2.31 0.35
CA PRO A 110 6.06 1.57 1.37
C PRO A 110 6.49 0.09 1.46
N MET A 111 6.97 -0.52 0.36
CA MET A 111 7.60 -1.85 0.40
C MET A 111 8.76 -1.90 1.41
N LEU A 112 9.67 -0.94 1.35
CA LEU A 112 10.82 -0.87 2.25
C LEU A 112 10.39 -0.55 3.68
N ALA A 113 9.41 0.34 3.89
CA ALA A 113 8.90 0.68 5.21
C ALA A 113 8.23 -0.52 5.91
N VAL A 114 7.39 -1.26 5.18
CA VAL A 114 6.73 -2.46 5.69
C VAL A 114 7.75 -3.58 5.96
N TRP A 115 8.70 -3.78 5.06
CA TRP A 115 9.75 -4.77 5.28
C TRP A 115 10.62 -4.45 6.49
N ALA A 116 11.06 -3.20 6.64
CA ALA A 116 11.89 -2.77 7.77
C ALA A 116 11.15 -2.93 9.12
N SER A 117 9.89 -2.46 9.19
CA SER A 117 9.07 -2.63 10.39
C SER A 117 8.78 -4.11 10.70
N TRP A 118 8.56 -4.96 9.70
CA TRP A 118 8.39 -6.39 9.92
C TRP A 118 9.68 -7.09 10.36
N ARG A 119 10.84 -6.71 9.79
CA ARG A 119 12.13 -7.38 10.01
C ARG A 119 12.74 -7.07 11.37
N LEU A 120 12.52 -5.86 11.89
CA LEU A 120 13.17 -5.35 13.10
C LEU A 120 12.36 -5.56 14.38
N THR A 121 11.12 -6.04 14.27
CA THR A 121 10.29 -6.32 15.44
C THR A 121 9.31 -7.47 15.30
N ASP A 122 9.13 -8.12 16.45
CA ASP A 122 8.02 -8.99 16.75
C ASP A 122 6.97 -8.24 17.59
N GLY A 123 5.71 -8.62 17.46
CA GLY A 123 4.59 -7.99 18.17
C GLY A 123 3.91 -6.84 17.42
N LEU A 124 2.57 -6.80 17.50
CA LEU A 124 1.72 -5.92 16.71
C LEU A 124 1.92 -4.42 17.02
N VAL A 125 1.95 -4.06 18.31
CA VAL A 125 2.05 -2.64 18.73
C VAL A 125 3.41 -2.05 18.35
N ARG A 126 4.51 -2.76 18.66
CA ARG A 126 5.86 -2.30 18.28
C ARG A 126 6.02 -2.21 16.77
N ARG A 127 5.39 -3.12 16.00
CA ARG A 127 5.35 -3.05 14.53
C ARG A 127 4.58 -1.85 14.02
N ALA A 128 3.45 -1.49 14.63
CA ALA A 128 2.69 -0.30 14.25
C ALA A 128 3.51 0.99 14.44
N VAL A 129 4.19 1.11 15.58
CA VAL A 129 5.06 2.27 15.86
C VAL A 129 6.23 2.34 14.88
N LEU A 130 6.95 1.24 14.66
CA LEU A 130 8.05 1.20 13.71
C LEU A 130 7.58 1.44 12.27
N LEU A 131 6.40 0.93 11.90
CA LEU A 131 5.80 1.20 10.61
C LEU A 131 5.55 2.70 10.45
N ALA A 132 5.00 3.39 11.45
CA ALA A 132 4.80 4.83 11.37
C ALA A 132 6.11 5.60 11.16
N VAL A 133 7.17 5.24 11.90
CA VAL A 133 8.51 5.85 11.75
C VAL A 133 9.08 5.60 10.35
N PHE A 134 9.13 4.34 9.91
CA PHE A 134 9.68 4.01 8.60
C PHE A 134 8.83 4.54 7.45
N TRP A 135 7.50 4.65 7.63
CA TRP A 135 6.61 5.26 6.65
C TRP A 135 6.91 6.76 6.51
N ALA A 136 7.10 7.48 7.61
CA ALA A 136 7.49 8.89 7.56
C ALA A 136 8.84 9.09 6.86
N VAL A 137 9.83 8.24 7.14
CA VAL A 137 11.13 8.26 6.45
C VAL A 137 10.96 7.94 4.97
N ALA A 138 10.15 6.94 4.62
CA ALA A 138 9.90 6.55 3.24
C ALA A 138 9.21 7.67 2.45
N GLU A 139 8.22 8.34 3.04
CA GLU A 139 7.55 9.49 2.43
C GLU A 139 8.48 10.70 2.29
N TYR A 140 9.37 10.93 3.26
CA TYR A 140 10.42 11.94 3.12
C TYR A 140 11.33 11.61 1.93
N LEU A 141 11.84 10.38 1.81
CA LEU A 141 12.70 9.97 0.70
C LEU A 141 11.98 10.05 -0.66
N ARG A 142 10.68 9.72 -0.70
CA ARG A 142 9.79 9.85 -1.86
C ARG A 142 9.39 11.31 -2.17
N GLY A 143 9.90 12.29 -1.43
CA GLY A 143 9.78 13.71 -1.77
C GLY A 143 11.11 14.35 -2.18
N HIS A 144 12.22 13.60 -2.22
CA HIS A 144 13.56 14.10 -2.52
C HIS A 144 14.30 13.32 -3.62
N ILE A 145 14.01 12.03 -3.81
CA ILE A 145 14.72 11.19 -4.78
C ILE A 145 14.19 11.49 -6.19
N LEU A 146 15.07 11.70 -7.18
CA LEU A 146 14.66 11.98 -8.57
C LEU A 146 13.68 13.16 -8.70
N THR A 147 13.90 14.22 -7.92
CA THR A 147 13.04 15.42 -7.82
C THR A 147 11.69 15.20 -7.11
N GLY A 148 11.49 14.02 -6.51
CA GLY A 148 10.29 13.59 -5.78
C GLY A 148 10.44 12.19 -5.21
#